data_AF-A0A7S4PMD6-F1
#
_entry.id   AF-A0A7S4PMD6-F1
#
_cell.length_a   1.000
_cell.length_b   1.000
_cell.length_c   1.000
_cell.angle_alpha   90.00
_cell.angle_beta   90.00
_cell.angle_gamma   90.00
#
_symmetry.space_group_name_H-M   'P 1'
#
loop_
_entity.id
_entity.type
_entity.pdbx_description
1 polymer ?
#
loop_
_entity_poly.entity_id
_entity_poly.type
_entity_poly.pdbx_seq_one_letter_code
_entity_poly.pdbx_strand_id
1 'polypeptide(L)'
;MAFSVPESPLVQPRNMFFGQMIAATIGIICRLYIAEPMGTKGLALPLSVTSSLLVMMLTRSVHPPAGGTAAIAILTPAGDRLGWGFLVPVLTGTLLGMALSVLVNNLRPKTVFPTYWFFGKPEPYWFCI
;
A
#
# COMPACT_ATOMS: atom_id res chain seq x y z
N MET A 1 -8.25 -4.51 7.68
CA MET A 1 -7.60 -5.80 7.97
C MET A 1 -6.75 -5.78 9.24
N ALA A 2 -5.90 -4.77 9.48
CA ALA A 2 -5.01 -4.73 10.66
C ALA A 2 -5.72 -4.80 12.02
N PHE A 3 -6.94 -4.27 12.11
CA PHE A 3 -7.72 -4.26 13.34
C PHE A 3 -8.54 -5.54 13.59
N SER A 4 -8.82 -6.30 12.53
CA SER A 4 -9.74 -7.45 12.54
C SER A 4 -9.01 -8.79 12.50
N VAL A 5 -7.90 -8.86 11.75
CA VAL A 5 -7.10 -10.09 11.58
C VAL A 5 -5.61 -9.73 11.73
N PRO A 6 -5.13 -9.51 12.96
CA PRO A 6 -3.78 -9.02 13.22
C PRO A 6 -2.68 -10.05 12.93
N GLU A 7 -3.01 -11.34 12.89
CA GLU A 7 -2.03 -12.40 12.63
C GLU A 7 -1.71 -12.58 11.14
N SER A 8 -2.45 -11.92 10.24
CA SER A 8 -2.22 -12.09 8.81
C SER A 8 -0.85 -11.55 8.39
N PRO A 9 -0.03 -12.34 7.67
CA PRO A 9 1.31 -11.95 7.24
C PRO A 9 1.29 -10.73 6.29
N LEU A 10 0.17 -10.48 5.60
CA LEU A 10 -0.01 -9.37 4.66
C LEU A 10 -0.18 -8.01 5.34
N VAL A 11 -0.49 -8.01 6.63
CA VAL A 11 -0.77 -6.80 7.41
C VAL A 11 0.40 -6.39 8.29
N GLN A 12 1.47 -7.16 8.22
CA GLN A 12 2.69 -6.90 8.95
C GLN A 12 3.32 -5.58 8.49
N PRO A 13 4.03 -4.87 9.38
CA PRO A 13 4.42 -3.48 9.20
C PRO A 13 5.23 -3.24 7.91
N ARG A 14 6.07 -4.21 7.52
CA ARG A 14 6.81 -4.20 6.26
C ARG A 14 5.89 -4.04 5.06
N ASN A 15 4.90 -4.93 4.91
CA ASN A 15 4.04 -4.95 3.74
C ASN A 15 3.14 -3.70 3.71
N MET A 16 2.67 -3.24 4.88
CA MET A 16 1.93 -1.98 5.00
C MET A 16 2.72 -0.77 4.47
N PHE A 17 3.96 -0.60 4.93
CA PHE A 17 4.78 0.54 4.54
C PHE A 17 5.22 0.45 3.07
N PHE A 18 5.83 -0.67 2.67
CA PHE A 18 6.36 -0.83 1.32
C PHE A 18 5.25 -0.85 0.26
N GLY A 19 4.13 -1.52 0.53
CA GLY A 19 2.99 -1.53 -0.38
C GLY A 19 2.49 -0.11 -0.66
N GLN A 20 2.23 0.69 0.38
CA GLN A 20 1.74 2.05 0.21
C GLN A 20 2.74 2.95 -0.53
N MET A 21 4.04 2.78 -0.26
CA MET A 21 5.10 3.51 -0.97
C MET A 21 5.17 3.15 -2.45
N ILE A 22 5.13 1.86 -2.78
CA ILE A 22 5.14 1.37 -4.16
C ILE A 22 3.93 1.90 -4.92
N ALA A 23 2.73 1.78 -4.33
CA ALA A 23 1.50 2.26 -4.95
C ALA A 23 1.49 3.77 -5.20
N ALA A 24 1.89 4.56 -4.21
CA ALA A 24 1.90 6.01 -4.38
C ALA A 24 2.93 6.45 -5.43
N THR A 25 4.11 5.82 -5.44
CA THR A 25 5.16 6.12 -6.42
C THR A 25 4.71 5.79 -7.84
N ILE A 26 4.18 4.58 -8.05
CA ILE A 26 3.71 4.12 -9.37
C ILE A 26 2.47 4.92 -9.82
N GLY A 27 1.57 5.25 -8.88
CA GLY A 27 0.45 6.15 -9.13
C GLY A 27 0.86 7.51 -9.68
N ILE A 28 1.85 8.14 -9.06
CA ILE A 28 2.39 9.44 -9.49
C ILE A 28 3.10 9.31 -10.84
N ILE A 29 3.90 8.26 -11.06
CA ILE A 29 4.59 8.01 -12.34
C ILE A 29 3.57 7.85 -13.47
N CYS A 30 2.58 6.97 -13.32
CA CYS A 30 1.54 6.79 -14.33
C CYS A 30 0.74 8.08 -14.56
N ARG A 31 0.55 8.91 -13.52
CA ARG A 31 -0.10 10.20 -13.70
C ARG A 31 0.73 11.15 -14.58
N LEU A 32 1.97 11.41 -14.20
CA LEU A 32 2.85 12.37 -14.86
C LEU A 32 3.21 11.96 -16.30
N TYR A 33 3.40 10.67 -16.55
CA TYR A 33 3.86 10.17 -17.84
C TYR A 33 2.75 9.66 -18.77
N ILE A 34 1.55 9.39 -18.24
CA ILE A 34 0.44 8.83 -19.04
C ILE A 34 -0.79 9.74 -18.96
N ALA A 35 -1.27 10.04 -17.76
CA ALA A 35 -2.53 10.77 -17.60
C ALA A 35 -2.45 12.23 -18.11
N GLU A 36 -1.38 12.96 -17.78
CA GLU A 36 -1.20 14.35 -18.22
C GLU A 36 -0.87 14.48 -19.72
N PRO A 37 0.10 13.73 -20.30
CA PRO A 37 0.48 13.90 -21.70
C PRO A 37 -0.59 13.39 -22.67
N MET A 38 -1.33 12.35 -22.30
CA MET A 38 -2.38 11.78 -23.16
C MET A 38 -3.75 12.44 -22.92
N GLY A 39 -3.90 13.28 -21.90
CA GLY A 39 -5.16 13.92 -21.54
C GLY A 39 -6.28 12.95 -21.13
N THR A 40 -5.97 11.67 -20.85
CA THR A 40 -6.96 10.65 -20.49
C THR A 40 -6.60 9.91 -19.21
N LYS A 41 -7.54 9.85 -18.28
CA LYS A 41 -7.42 9.04 -17.05
C LYS A 41 -7.79 7.56 -17.28
N GLY A 42 -8.48 7.25 -18.38
CA GLY A 42 -9.04 5.93 -18.67
C GLY A 42 -7.99 4.83 -18.82
N LEU A 43 -6.87 5.11 -19.50
CA LEU A 43 -5.77 4.15 -19.65
C LEU A 43 -4.78 4.19 -18.49
N ALA A 44 -4.54 5.38 -17.92
CA ALA A 44 -3.59 5.54 -16.82
C ALA A 44 -4.02 4.77 -15.56
N LEU A 45 -5.33 4.72 -15.28
CA LEU A 45 -5.88 4.05 -14.08
C LEU A 45 -5.59 2.53 -14.03
N PRO A 46 -6.04 1.71 -15.00
CA PRO A 46 -5.78 0.26 -14.98
C PRO A 46 -4.29 -0.06 -15.06
N LEU A 47 -3.51 0.74 -15.80
CA LEU A 47 -2.06 0.57 -15.89
C LEU A 47 -1.39 0.81 -14.53
N SER A 48 -1.78 1.85 -13.82
CA SER A 48 -1.22 2.17 -12.50
C SER A 48 -1.53 1.11 -11.46
N VAL A 49 -2.79 0.67 -11.37
CA VAL A 49 -3.19 -0.35 -10.39
C VAL A 49 -2.50 -1.69 -10.69
N THR A 50 -2.48 -2.11 -11.96
CA THR A 50 -1.88 -3.39 -12.36
C THR A 50 -0.37 -3.38 -12.19
N SER A 51 0.32 -2.31 -12.61
CA SER A 51 1.78 -2.19 -12.42
C SER A 51 2.16 -2.10 -10.95
N SER A 52 1.38 -1.39 -10.14
CA SER A 52 1.56 -1.35 -8.68
C SER A 52 1.45 -2.73 -8.06
N LEU A 53 0.42 -3.49 -8.44
CA LEU A 53 0.24 -4.85 -7.95
C LEU A 53 1.38 -5.78 -8.38
N LEU A 54 1.82 -5.70 -9.64
CA LEU A 54 2.96 -6.47 -10.15
C LEU A 54 4.24 -6.19 -9.35
N VAL A 55 4.55 -4.92 -9.07
CA VAL A 55 5.74 -4.56 -8.29
C VAL A 55 5.63 -5.03 -6.85
N MET A 56 4.43 -4.98 -6.25
CA MET A 56 4.20 -5.55 -4.92
C MET A 56 4.38 -7.07 -4.87
N MET A 57 3.94 -7.78 -5.92
CA MET A 57 4.15 -9.22 -6.05
C MET A 57 5.64 -9.55 -6.17
N LEU A 58 6.38 -8.81 -7.00
CA LEU A 58 7.83 -8.98 -7.16
C LEU A 58 8.61 -8.71 -5.88
N THR A 59 8.23 -7.66 -5.14
CA THR A 59 8.88 -7.28 -3.87
C THR A 59 8.36 -8.06 -2.66
N ARG A 60 7.41 -8.97 -2.86
CA ARG A 60 6.71 -9.74 -1.81
C ARG A 60 6.14 -8.85 -0.70
N SER A 61 5.64 -7.67 -1.08
CA SER A 61 5.12 -6.65 -0.17
C SER A 61 3.64 -6.35 -0.41
N VAL A 62 2.89 -7.34 -0.91
CA VAL A 62 1.47 -7.20 -1.27
C VAL A 62 0.66 -6.68 -0.10
N HIS A 63 0.12 -5.47 -0.29
CA HIS A 63 -0.80 -4.81 0.61
C HIS A 63 -2.06 -4.48 -0.17
N PRO A 64 -3.11 -5.31 -0.13
CA PRO A 64 -4.31 -5.13 -0.96
C PRO A 64 -4.93 -3.71 -0.90
N PRO A 65 -4.95 -2.99 0.24
CA PRO A 65 -5.43 -1.60 0.28
C PRO A 65 -4.63 -0.62 -0.58
N ALA A 66 -3.36 -0.91 -0.88
CA ALA A 66 -2.48 -0.02 -1.63
C ALA A 66 -2.89 0.10 -3.12
N GLY A 67 -3.60 -0.88 -3.68
CA GLY A 67 -4.18 -0.73 -5.02
C GLY A 67 -5.16 0.45 -5.11
N GLY A 68 -5.91 0.72 -4.04
CA GLY A 68 -6.77 1.90 -3.94
C GLY A 68 -5.97 3.20 -3.90
N THR A 69 -4.81 3.22 -3.22
CA THR A 69 -3.90 4.39 -3.19
C THR A 69 -3.38 4.74 -4.58
N ALA A 70 -3.00 3.75 -5.39
CA ALA A 70 -2.57 3.96 -6.77
C ALA A 70 -3.71 4.56 -7.63
N ALA A 71 -4.94 4.08 -7.43
CA ALA A 71 -6.12 4.64 -8.12
C ALA A 71 -6.44 6.09 -7.69
N ILE A 72 -6.39 6.37 -6.37
CA ILE A 72 -6.63 7.71 -5.81
C ILE A 72 -5.61 8.72 -6.38
N ALA A 73 -4.36 8.30 -6.55
CA ALA A 73 -3.30 9.12 -7.12
C ALA A 73 -3.63 9.62 -8.54
N ILE A 74 -4.51 8.96 -9.28
CA ILE A 74 -4.94 9.34 -10.65
C ILE A 74 -6.30 10.03 -10.67
N LEU A 75 -7.26 9.52 -9.89
CA LEU A 75 -8.63 10.02 -9.93
C LEU A 75 -8.77 11.39 -9.25
N THR A 76 -8.01 11.63 -8.18
CA THR A 76 -8.25 12.77 -7.29
C THR A 76 -7.47 14.02 -7.72
N PRO A 77 -8.03 15.24 -7.55
CA PRO A 77 -7.31 16.50 -7.74
C PRO A 77 -6.11 16.68 -6.80
N ALA A 78 -6.08 15.96 -5.69
CA ALA A 78 -4.93 15.90 -4.80
C ALA A 78 -3.69 15.37 -5.54
N GLY A 79 -3.85 14.38 -6.42
CA GLY A 79 -2.76 13.91 -7.27
C GLY A 79 -2.31 14.97 -8.28
N ASP A 80 -3.24 15.79 -8.81
CA ASP A 80 -2.91 16.91 -9.71
C ASP A 80 -2.07 17.98 -9.02
N ARG A 81 -2.49 18.39 -7.82
CA ARG A 81 -1.90 19.54 -7.13
C ARG A 81 -0.64 19.22 -6.35
N LEU A 82 -0.54 18.00 -5.81
CA LEU A 82 0.57 17.64 -4.93
C LEU A 82 1.72 16.97 -5.69
N GLY A 83 1.47 16.27 -6.80
CA GLY A 83 2.49 15.48 -7.49
C GLY A 83 3.23 14.56 -6.51
N TRP A 84 4.56 14.73 -6.38
CA TRP A 84 5.38 14.03 -5.38
C TRP A 84 4.99 14.29 -3.92
N GLY A 85 4.37 15.44 -3.64
CA GLY A 85 3.81 15.77 -2.33
C GLY A 85 2.66 14.84 -1.91
N PHE A 86 2.09 14.05 -2.82
CA PHE A 86 1.09 13.03 -2.50
C PHE A 86 1.68 11.89 -1.64
N LEU A 87 3.00 11.71 -1.63
CA LEU A 87 3.67 10.76 -0.74
C LEU A 87 3.50 11.14 0.74
N VAL A 88 3.45 12.43 1.07
CA VAL A 88 3.33 12.90 2.45
C VAL A 88 2.03 12.41 3.11
N PRO A 89 0.82 12.69 2.58
CA PRO A 89 -0.41 12.21 3.19
C PRO A 89 -0.53 10.67 3.19
N VAL A 90 0.02 9.99 2.18
CA VAL A 90 0.04 8.51 2.14
C VAL A 90 0.93 7.95 3.26
N LEU A 91 2.14 8.50 3.43
CA LEU A 91 3.06 8.11 4.48
C LEU A 91 2.48 8.39 5.86
N THR A 92 1.98 9.61 6.09
CA THR A 92 1.36 9.99 7.36
C THR A 92 0.18 9.10 7.68
N GLY A 93 -0.72 8.85 6.72
CA GLY A 93 -1.86 7.95 6.91
C GLY A 93 -1.45 6.51 7.21
N THR A 94 -0.40 6.02 6.55
CA THR A 94 0.13 4.66 6.77
C THR A 94 0.76 4.53 8.16
N LEU A 95 1.56 5.51 8.58
CA LEU A 95 2.17 5.53 9.91
C LEU A 95 1.14 5.65 11.03
N LEU A 96 0.13 6.52 10.87
CA LEU A 96 -0.98 6.66 11.82
C LEU A 96 -1.79 5.38 11.91
N GLY A 97 -2.17 4.79 10.77
CA GLY A 97 -2.89 3.52 10.73
C GLY A 97 -2.08 2.39 11.37
N MET A 98 -0.77 2.37 11.17
CA MET A 98 0.14 1.43 11.82
C MET A 98 0.20 1.62 13.32
N ALA A 99 0.38 2.86 13.79
CA ALA A 99 0.42 3.19 15.22
C ALA A 99 -0.89 2.80 15.92
N LEU A 100 -2.03 3.11 15.31
CA LEU A 100 -3.36 2.71 15.81
C LEU A 100 -3.51 1.18 15.84
N SER A 101 -3.02 0.49 14.81
CA SER A 101 -3.10 -0.98 14.76
C SER A 101 -2.26 -1.62 15.87
N VAL A 102 -1.06 -1.08 16.13
CA VAL A 102 -0.21 -1.51 17.26
C VAL A 102 -0.89 -1.23 18.58
N LEU A 103 -1.45 -0.04 18.78
CA LEU A 103 -2.11 0.34 20.03
C LEU A 103 -3.32 -0.58 20.30
N VAL A 104 -4.26 -0.68 19.36
CA VAL A 104 -5.51 -1.44 19.54
C VAL A 104 -5.25 -2.93 19.69
N ASN A 105 -4.30 -3.50 18.96
CA ASN A 105 -4.00 -4.93 19.08
C ASN A 105 -3.23 -5.26 20.36
N ASN A 106 -2.37 -4.38 20.86
CA ASN A 106 -1.68 -4.63 22.14
C ASN A 106 -2.54 -4.35 23.38
N LEU A 107 -3.65 -3.61 23.25
CA LEU A 107 -4.64 -3.48 24.33
C LEU A 107 -5.42 -4.77 24.59
N ARG A 108 -5.39 -5.74 23.67
CA ARG A 108 -6.05 -7.03 23.83
C ARG A 108 -5.05 -8.06 24.40
N PRO A 109 -5.31 -8.66 25.58
CA PRO A 109 -4.34 -9.52 26.27
C PRO A 109 -4.00 -10.83 25.53
N LYS A 110 -4.72 -11.19 24.46
CA LYS A 110 -4.51 -12.41 23.68
C LYS A 110 -3.82 -12.17 22.33
N THR A 111 -3.47 -10.94 21.97
CA THR A 111 -2.88 -10.62 20.66
C THR A 111 -1.59 -9.85 20.81
N VAL A 112 -0.51 -10.34 20.18
CA VAL A 112 0.78 -9.65 20.11
C VAL A 112 0.99 -9.15 18.68
N PHE A 113 1.02 -7.83 18.51
CA PHE A 113 1.22 -7.20 17.22
C PHE A 113 2.25 -6.06 17.33
N PRO A 114 3.22 -5.94 16.41
CA PRO A 114 3.45 -6.79 15.24
C PRO A 114 4.13 -8.11 15.59
N THR A 115 3.86 -9.15 14.80
CA THR A 115 4.42 -10.50 15.01
C THR A 115 5.83 -10.60 14.44
N TYR A 116 6.14 -9.81 13.39
CA TYR A 116 7.49 -9.64 12.87
C TYR A 116 7.63 -8.33 12.08
N TRP A 117 8.86 -7.81 11.98
CA TRP A 117 9.15 -6.55 11.29
C TRP A 117 9.83 -6.72 9.93
N PHE A 118 10.78 -7.65 9.79
CA PHE A 118 11.61 -7.78 8.58
C PHE A 118 11.65 -9.21 8.06
N PHE A 119 11.90 -10.16 8.98
CA PHE A 119 11.93 -11.59 8.72
C PHE A 119 10.58 -12.18 9.12
N GLY A 120 9.78 -12.53 8.12
CA GLY A 120 8.53 -13.25 8.33
C GLY A 120 8.77 -14.58 9.03
N LYS A 121 7.71 -15.15 9.62
CA LYS A 121 7.75 -16.57 9.97
C LYS A 121 8.21 -17.35 8.73
N PRO A 122 9.07 -18.38 8.85
CA PRO A 122 9.39 -19.24 7.72
C PRO A 122 8.10 -20.00 7.34
N GLU A 123 7.50 -19.66 6.20
CA GLU A 123 6.24 -20.25 5.78
C GLU A 123 6.46 -21.25 4.64
N PRO A 124 6.17 -22.54 4.86
CA PRO A 124 5.71 -23.41 3.80
C PRO A 124 4.19 -23.23 3.75
N TYR A 125 3.73 -22.18 3.06
CA TYR A 125 2.37 -22.18 2.56
C TYR A 125 2.17 -21.47 1.21
N TRP A 126 2.39 -22.26 0.15
CA TRP A 126 1.73 -22.18 -1.16
C TRP A 126 1.79 -20.83 -1.89
N PHE A 127 2.77 -20.73 -2.77
CA PHE A 127 2.55 -20.34 -4.17
C PHE A 127 1.07 -20.46 -4.59
N CYS A 128 0.35 -19.34 -4.59
CA CYS A 128 -0.54 -18.94 -5.67
C CYS A 128 -1.04 -17.53 -5.35
N ILE A 129 -0.64 -16.58 -6.21
CA ILE A 129 -1.50 -15.59 -6.87
C ILE A 129 -2.66 -15.06 -6.03
#